data_AF-X0YEE7-F1
#
_entry.id   AF-X0YEE7-F1
#
_cell.length_a   1.000
_cell.length_b   1.000
_cell.length_c   1.000
_cell.angle_alpha   90.00
_cell.angle_beta   90.00
_cell.angle_gamma   90.00
#
_symmetry.space_group_name_H-M   'P 1'
#
loop_
_entity.id
_entity.type
_entity.pdbx_description
1 polymer ?
#
loop_
_entity_poly.entity_id
_entity_poly.type
_entity_poly.pdbx_seq_one_letter_code
_entity_poly.pdbx_strand_id
1 'polypeptide(L)'
;YGKSIIALTALKKVREVYGPWKVLLVSTKSICSHTWSDELAGWSHLPVYSYGNAAGRNLAAVQSDPDILAINFESLEWYLDLVDSGNAGQRDILIIDESSKMKAYNSQRVARLAGLRRITKEGSVKRYVNNPGFVDKFQRRWLLSATPAPEGYQGLWAQEACMSVRRRLGENITSFRDQFCMRDRSGFGWEVIPEREETIRHKLRHVMYLPKEIDDLGLPPPTHSKVMAPWTDKARAQYKEMEDELELALESA
;
A
#
# COMPACT_ATOMS: atom_id res chain seq x y z
N TYR A 1 5.33 -17.75 -1.53
CA TYR A 1 5.02 -17.30 -2.90
C TYR A 1 6.09 -16.46 -3.58
N GLY A 2 7.14 -15.95 -2.90
CA GLY A 2 8.24 -15.27 -3.61
C GLY A 2 7.77 -14.09 -4.47
N LYS A 3 6.94 -13.19 -3.90
CA LYS A 3 6.38 -12.03 -4.64
C LYS A 3 7.48 -11.23 -5.35
N SER A 4 8.59 -11.01 -4.65
CA SER A 4 9.75 -10.27 -5.17
C SER A 4 10.42 -11.00 -6.34
N ILE A 5 10.67 -12.31 -6.24
CA ILE A 5 11.29 -13.07 -7.35
C ILE A 5 10.38 -13.19 -8.57
N ILE A 6 9.07 -13.31 -8.38
CA ILE A 6 8.10 -13.26 -9.48
C ILE A 6 8.16 -11.90 -10.18
N ALA A 7 8.17 -10.81 -9.41
CA ALA A 7 8.26 -9.45 -9.96
C ALA A 7 9.61 -9.22 -10.69
N LEU A 8 10.73 -9.66 -10.12
CA LEU A 8 12.05 -9.58 -10.76
C LEU A 8 12.11 -10.40 -12.06
N THR A 9 11.51 -11.60 -12.07
CA THR A 9 11.41 -12.43 -13.27
C THR A 9 10.53 -11.77 -14.34
N ALA A 10 9.45 -11.11 -13.94
CA ALA A 10 8.63 -10.31 -14.85
C ALA A 10 9.41 -9.09 -15.40
N LEU A 11 10.22 -8.42 -14.57
CA LEU A 11 11.09 -7.32 -15.02
C LEU A 11 12.09 -7.77 -16.07
N LYS A 12 12.66 -8.98 -15.94
CA LYS A 12 13.53 -9.56 -16.98
C LYS A 12 12.80 -9.64 -18.33
N LYS A 13 11.57 -10.14 -18.34
CA LYS A 13 10.75 -10.21 -19.55
C LYS A 13 10.36 -8.84 -20.11
N VAL A 14 10.04 -7.89 -19.23
CA VAL A 14 9.80 -6.50 -19.65
C VAL A 14 11.05 -5.92 -20.30
N ARG A 15 12.24 -6.17 -19.74
CA ARG A 15 13.51 -5.71 -20.29
C ARG A 15 13.82 -6.30 -21.66
N GLU A 16 13.52 -7.59 -21.85
CA GLU A 16 13.68 -8.29 -23.14
C GLU A 16 12.78 -7.69 -24.24
N VAL A 17 11.57 -7.24 -23.89
CA VAL A 17 10.57 -6.76 -24.88
C VAL A 17 10.65 -5.25 -25.12
N TYR A 18 10.85 -4.46 -24.07
CA TYR A 18 10.74 -2.99 -24.11
C TYR A 18 12.07 -2.25 -23.88
N GLY A 19 13.14 -2.97 -23.56
CA GLY A 19 14.45 -2.38 -23.25
C GLY A 19 14.64 -2.03 -21.76
N PRO A 20 15.71 -1.30 -21.42
CA PRO A 20 16.15 -1.08 -20.03
C PRO A 20 15.31 -0.03 -19.31
N TRP A 21 14.04 -0.36 -19.04
CA TRP A 21 13.14 0.45 -18.21
C TRP A 21 13.59 0.47 -16.75
N LYS A 22 13.57 1.65 -16.14
CA LYS A 22 13.97 1.85 -14.74
C LYS A 22 12.78 1.71 -13.80
N VAL A 23 13.06 1.19 -12.61
CA VAL A 23 12.05 0.81 -11.62
C VAL A 23 12.13 1.72 -10.40
N LEU A 24 10.97 2.24 -9.97
CA LEU A 24 10.76 2.77 -8.64
C LEU A 24 10.14 1.67 -7.76
N LEU A 25 10.91 1.15 -6.80
CA LEU A 25 10.42 0.24 -5.78
C LEU A 25 10.05 1.04 -4.53
N VAL A 26 8.79 0.95 -4.10
CA VAL A 26 8.29 1.55 -2.86
C VAL A 26 7.98 0.43 -1.87
N SER A 27 8.63 0.43 -0.70
CA SER A 27 8.36 -0.57 0.33
C SER A 27 8.67 -0.09 1.75
N THR A 28 8.75 -1.01 2.72
CA THR A 28 9.26 -0.73 4.07
C THR A 28 10.79 -0.57 4.03
N LYS A 29 11.35 0.19 4.98
CA LYS A 29 12.82 0.40 5.05
C LYS A 29 13.60 -0.92 5.07
N SER A 30 13.12 -1.92 5.81
CA SER A 30 13.77 -3.23 5.90
C SER A 30 13.81 -3.95 4.54
N ILE A 31 12.69 -3.95 3.80
CA ILE A 31 12.61 -4.57 2.47
C ILE A 31 13.49 -3.84 1.46
N CYS A 32 13.54 -2.50 1.51
CA CYS A 32 14.43 -1.68 0.68
C CYS A 32 15.92 -1.92 0.97
N SER A 33 16.28 -2.38 2.16
CA SER A 33 17.69 -2.59 2.54
C SER A 33 18.20 -4.00 2.27
N HIS A 34 17.32 -5.00 2.27
CA HIS A 34 17.75 -6.41 2.28
C HIS A 34 17.03 -7.23 1.22
N THR A 35 15.70 -7.35 1.31
CA THR A 35 14.95 -8.36 0.55
C THR A 35 15.19 -8.31 -0.95
N TRP A 36 15.03 -7.15 -1.60
CA TRP A 36 15.14 -7.09 -3.06
C TRP A 36 16.59 -7.17 -3.55
N SER A 37 17.56 -6.65 -2.79
CA SER A 37 18.98 -6.78 -3.13
C SER A 37 19.48 -8.21 -2.97
N ASP A 38 19.03 -8.90 -1.93
CA ASP A 38 19.42 -10.30 -1.66
C ASP A 38 18.82 -11.24 -2.72
N GLU A 39 17.57 -11.04 -3.11
CA GLU A 39 16.92 -11.78 -4.20
C GLU A 39 17.65 -11.53 -5.54
N LEU A 40 18.07 -10.29 -5.84
CA LEU A 40 18.86 -10.01 -7.04
C LEU A 40 20.20 -10.77 -7.07
N ALA A 41 20.84 -10.97 -5.91
CA ALA A 41 22.10 -11.70 -5.80
C ALA A 41 21.91 -13.24 -5.76
N GLY A 42 20.75 -13.70 -5.29
CA GLY A 42 20.49 -15.12 -5.03
C GLY A 42 20.08 -15.96 -6.25
N TRP A 43 19.63 -15.33 -7.34
CA TRP A 43 19.02 -16.05 -8.47
C TRP A 43 19.79 -15.86 -9.79
N SER A 44 20.42 -16.94 -10.26
CA SER A 44 21.28 -16.96 -11.45
C SER A 44 20.58 -16.67 -12.77
N HIS A 45 19.26 -16.82 -12.85
CA HIS A 45 18.50 -16.53 -14.08
C HIS A 45 18.20 -15.04 -14.27
N LEU A 46 18.37 -14.21 -13.23
CA LEU A 46 18.13 -12.77 -13.31
C LEU A 46 19.33 -12.07 -13.97
N PRO A 47 19.09 -11.07 -14.85
CA PRO A 47 20.17 -10.24 -15.34
C PRO A 47 20.69 -9.34 -14.19
N VAL A 48 21.91 -8.83 -14.36
CA VAL A 48 22.46 -7.85 -13.42
C VAL A 48 21.62 -6.56 -13.49
N TYR A 49 21.07 -6.18 -12.34
CA TYR A 49 20.40 -4.90 -12.10
C TYR A 49 21.21 -4.11 -11.08
N SER A 50 21.54 -2.86 -11.41
CA SER A 50 22.02 -1.92 -10.40
C SER A 50 20.89 -1.57 -9.43
N TYR A 51 21.21 -1.56 -8.14
CA TYR A 51 20.26 -1.32 -7.06
C TYR A 51 20.72 -0.13 -6.22
N GLY A 52 19.83 0.85 -6.04
CA GLY A 52 20.09 1.99 -5.15
C GLY A 52 19.03 2.08 -4.07
N ASN A 53 19.47 2.16 -2.82
CA ASN A 53 18.59 2.34 -1.67
C ASN A 53 18.54 3.82 -1.26
N ALA A 54 17.45 4.47 -1.62
CA ALA A 54 17.13 5.85 -1.26
C ALA A 54 16.16 5.97 -0.07
N ALA A 55 15.95 4.88 0.69
CA ALA A 55 15.15 4.92 1.92
C ALA A 55 15.75 5.93 2.91
N GLY A 56 14.91 6.79 3.48
CA GLY A 56 15.35 7.89 4.34
C GLY A 56 15.83 9.15 3.58
N ARG A 57 15.44 9.32 2.32
CA ARG A 57 15.72 10.51 1.49
C ARG A 57 17.19 10.67 1.10
N ASN A 58 17.86 9.57 0.77
CA ASN A 58 19.25 9.59 0.33
C ASN A 58 19.34 10.04 -1.15
N LEU A 59 19.73 11.30 -1.37
CA LEU A 59 19.83 11.89 -2.70
C LEU A 59 20.94 11.25 -3.56
N ALA A 60 22.06 10.81 -2.95
CA ALA A 60 23.16 10.21 -3.70
C ALA A 60 22.73 8.89 -4.38
N ALA A 61 21.91 8.08 -3.70
CA ALA A 61 21.33 6.86 -4.27
C ALA A 61 20.33 7.13 -5.41
N VAL A 62 19.67 8.30 -5.40
CA VAL A 62 18.82 8.73 -6.52
C VAL A 62 19.69 9.17 -7.70
N GLN A 63 20.75 9.93 -7.43
CA GLN A 63 21.67 10.48 -8.43
C GLN A 63 22.57 9.43 -9.09
N SER A 64 22.88 8.32 -8.41
CA SER A 64 23.56 7.17 -9.03
C SER A 64 22.72 6.48 -10.12
N ASP A 65 21.44 6.87 -10.21
CA ASP A 65 20.50 6.48 -11.25
C ASP A 65 20.42 4.97 -11.57
N PRO A 66 20.15 4.14 -10.54
CA PRO A 66 20.16 2.69 -10.67
C PRO A 66 19.01 2.17 -11.54
N ASP A 67 19.12 0.92 -12.01
CA ASP A 67 18.03 0.22 -12.70
C ASP A 67 16.82 0.06 -11.77
N ILE A 68 17.07 -0.24 -10.50
CA ILE A 68 16.05 -0.34 -9.46
C ILE A 68 16.40 0.65 -8.33
N LEU A 69 15.56 1.68 -8.18
CA LEU A 69 15.64 2.63 -7.08
C LEU A 69 14.60 2.26 -6.01
N ALA A 70 15.06 1.88 -4.83
CA ALA A 70 14.22 1.56 -3.70
C ALA A 70 14.04 2.76 -2.77
N ILE A 71 12.80 3.08 -2.41
CA ILE A 71 12.45 4.12 -1.45
C ILE A 71 11.42 3.60 -0.44
N ASN A 72 11.47 4.11 0.79
CA ASN A 72 10.43 3.83 1.76
C ASN A 72 9.20 4.71 1.56
N PHE A 73 8.03 4.27 2.04
CA PHE A 73 6.78 5.01 1.88
C PHE A 73 6.82 6.48 2.35
N GLU A 74 7.58 6.78 3.41
CA GLU A 74 7.73 8.15 3.95
C GLU A 74 8.57 9.06 3.04
N SER A 75 9.36 8.48 2.13
CA SER A 75 10.19 9.20 1.16
C SER A 75 9.52 9.33 -0.20
N LEU A 76 8.32 8.76 -0.41
CA LEU A 76 7.64 8.81 -1.70
C LEU A 76 7.34 10.23 -2.16
N GLU A 77 6.72 11.07 -1.32
CA GLU A 77 6.42 12.45 -1.69
C GLU A 77 7.69 13.24 -2.03
N TRP A 78 8.74 13.09 -1.21
CA TRP A 78 10.04 13.71 -1.47
C TRP A 78 10.61 13.32 -2.83
N TYR A 79 10.57 12.02 -3.19
CA TYR A 79 11.04 11.57 -4.49
C TYR A 79 10.22 12.16 -5.63
N LEU A 80 8.89 12.14 -5.52
CA LEU A 80 8.00 12.69 -6.53
C LEU A 80 8.22 14.20 -6.71
N ASP A 81 8.52 14.93 -5.65
CA ASP A 81 8.86 16.34 -5.71
C ASP A 81 10.22 16.58 -6.40
N LEU A 82 11.21 15.71 -6.18
CA LEU A 82 12.47 15.76 -6.94
C LEU A 82 12.25 15.53 -8.43
N VAL A 83 11.33 14.63 -8.82
CA VAL A 83 11.02 14.41 -10.22
C VAL A 83 10.34 15.62 -10.84
N ASP A 84 9.34 16.21 -10.16
CA ASP A 84 8.66 17.40 -10.68
C ASP A 84 9.60 18.62 -10.76
N SER A 85 10.59 18.73 -9.88
CA SER A 85 11.60 19.79 -9.94
C SER A 85 12.75 19.50 -10.91
N GLY A 86 12.74 18.36 -11.63
CA GLY A 86 13.81 17.95 -12.54
C GLY A 86 15.11 17.50 -11.86
N ASN A 87 15.11 17.31 -10.54
CA ASN A 87 16.28 16.85 -9.75
C ASN A 87 16.39 15.32 -9.66
N ALA A 88 15.41 14.59 -10.17
CA ALA A 88 15.45 13.13 -10.30
C ALA A 88 14.77 12.69 -11.60
N GLY A 89 15.24 11.60 -12.19
CA GLY A 89 14.61 11.01 -13.37
C GLY A 89 13.26 10.36 -13.05
N GLN A 90 12.27 10.53 -13.93
CA GLN A 90 11.04 9.73 -13.90
C GLN A 90 11.38 8.26 -14.19
N ARG A 91 10.85 7.34 -13.38
CA ARG A 91 11.00 5.89 -13.61
C ARG A 91 9.84 5.39 -14.47
N ASP A 92 10.08 4.33 -15.23
CA ASP A 92 9.09 3.74 -16.13
C ASP A 92 8.12 2.82 -15.39
N ILE A 93 8.62 2.08 -14.40
CA ILE A 93 7.86 1.06 -13.68
C ILE A 93 7.76 1.43 -12.21
N LEU A 94 6.54 1.39 -11.66
CA LEU A 94 6.31 1.49 -10.23
C LEU A 94 6.00 0.11 -9.66
N ILE A 95 6.74 -0.28 -8.62
CA ILE A 95 6.42 -1.45 -7.79
C ILE A 95 6.15 -0.96 -6.38
N ILE A 96 4.96 -1.25 -5.85
CA ILE A 96 4.63 -1.01 -4.45
C ILE A 96 4.57 -2.36 -3.75
N ASP A 97 5.62 -2.69 -3.02
CA ASP A 97 5.67 -3.88 -2.18
C ASP A 97 5.15 -3.55 -0.78
N GLU A 98 4.39 -4.45 -0.18
CA GLU A 98 3.54 -4.19 0.99
C GLU A 98 2.50 -3.08 0.74
N SER A 99 1.76 -3.20 -0.39
CA SER A 99 0.76 -2.21 -0.83
C SER A 99 -0.38 -1.97 0.17
N SER A 100 -0.55 -2.84 1.16
CA SER A 100 -1.46 -2.62 2.30
C SER A 100 -1.16 -1.31 3.06
N LYS A 101 0.09 -0.81 3.01
CA LYS A 101 0.50 0.49 3.54
C LYS A 101 -0.04 1.69 2.74
N MET A 102 -0.65 1.44 1.57
CA MET A 102 -1.30 2.44 0.71
C MET A 102 -2.83 2.47 0.89
N LYS A 103 -3.37 1.87 1.96
CA LYS A 103 -4.81 1.83 2.26
C LYS A 103 -5.42 3.18 2.70
N ALA A 104 -4.60 4.08 3.24
CA ALA A 104 -5.07 5.35 3.78
C ALA A 104 -5.30 6.38 2.64
N TYR A 105 -6.53 6.43 2.12
CA TYR A 105 -6.91 7.29 1.00
C TYR A 105 -6.66 8.79 1.20
N ASN A 106 -6.66 9.25 2.47
CA ASN A 106 -6.44 10.65 2.85
C ASN A 106 -4.96 11.00 3.08
N SER A 107 -4.05 10.01 2.97
CA SER A 107 -2.63 10.22 3.19
C SER A 107 -2.01 11.06 2.07
N GLN A 108 -0.97 11.83 2.40
CA GLN A 108 -0.23 12.65 1.43
C GLN A 108 0.39 11.78 0.31
N ARG A 109 0.92 10.60 0.66
CA ARG A 109 1.52 9.66 -0.29
C ARG A 109 0.53 9.16 -1.35
N VAL A 110 -0.69 8.77 -0.94
CA VAL A 110 -1.73 8.30 -1.87
C VAL A 110 -2.23 9.48 -2.70
N ALA A 111 -2.51 10.62 -2.07
CA ALA A 111 -2.99 11.79 -2.78
C ALA A 111 -2.00 12.30 -3.83
N ARG A 112 -0.71 12.34 -3.50
CA ARG A 112 0.35 12.79 -4.41
C ARG A 112 0.54 11.81 -5.57
N LEU A 113 0.59 10.52 -5.28
CA LEU A 113 0.77 9.50 -6.31
C LEU A 113 -0.45 9.45 -7.25
N ALA A 114 -1.65 9.31 -6.69
CA ALA A 114 -2.90 9.12 -7.44
C ALA A 114 -3.55 10.43 -7.94
N GLY A 115 -2.95 11.59 -7.70
CA GLY A 115 -3.50 12.89 -8.12
C GLY A 115 -4.83 13.25 -7.43
N LEU A 116 -4.99 12.93 -6.14
CA LEU A 116 -6.20 13.23 -5.38
C LEU A 116 -6.16 14.64 -4.78
N ARG A 117 -7.34 15.27 -4.68
CA ARG A 117 -7.52 16.50 -3.93
C ARG A 117 -7.54 16.20 -2.43
N ARG A 118 -6.80 16.98 -1.63
CA ARG A 118 -6.77 16.85 -0.17
C ARG A 118 -7.32 18.10 0.51
N ILE A 119 -8.16 17.89 1.52
CA ILE A 119 -8.56 18.94 2.46
C ILE A 119 -7.57 18.88 3.64
N THR A 120 -6.97 20.01 4.00
CA THR A 120 -6.03 20.10 5.13
C THR A 120 -6.76 20.24 6.45
N LYS A 121 -6.00 20.15 7.56
CA LYS A 121 -6.56 20.28 8.91
C LYS A 121 -7.14 21.67 9.15
N GLU A 122 -6.63 22.69 8.47
CA GLU A 122 -7.06 24.09 8.57
C GLU A 122 -8.30 24.39 7.70
N GLY A 123 -9.02 23.37 7.20
CA GLY A 123 -10.16 23.53 6.29
C GLY A 123 -9.78 24.03 4.88
N SER A 124 -8.51 24.38 4.68
CA SER A 124 -7.98 24.75 3.38
C SER A 124 -7.95 23.54 2.46
N VAL A 125 -8.48 23.66 1.26
CA VAL A 125 -8.24 22.62 0.25
C VAL A 125 -6.78 22.81 -0.18
N LYS A 126 -5.88 21.88 0.19
CA LYS A 126 -4.59 21.74 -0.52
C LYS A 126 -4.92 21.13 -1.86
N ARG A 127 -5.41 22.02 -2.70
CA ARG A 127 -5.77 21.81 -4.07
C ARG A 127 -4.41 21.67 -4.71
N TYR A 128 -3.99 20.43 -4.96
CA TYR A 128 -2.97 20.16 -5.97
C TYR A 128 -3.62 20.50 -7.33
N VAL A 129 -3.93 21.78 -7.55
CA VAL A 129 -4.56 22.29 -8.78
C VAL A 129 -3.59 21.95 -9.89
N ASN A 130 -4.06 21.26 -10.92
CA ASN A 130 -3.26 20.83 -12.07
C ASN A 130 -2.17 19.78 -11.77
N ASN A 131 -2.29 18.99 -10.70
CA ASN A 131 -1.43 17.83 -10.50
C ASN A 131 -2.08 16.60 -11.15
N PRO A 132 -1.62 16.13 -12.32
CA PRO A 132 -2.17 14.93 -12.98
C PRO A 132 -1.96 13.65 -12.15
N GLY A 133 -1.25 13.74 -11.02
CA GLY A 133 -0.72 12.59 -10.33
C GLY A 133 0.56 12.11 -11.00
N PHE A 134 1.14 11.06 -10.43
CA PHE A 134 2.27 10.36 -11.03
C PHE A 134 1.87 9.02 -11.61
N VAL A 135 0.66 8.53 -11.28
CA VAL A 135 0.20 7.21 -11.72
C VAL A 135 0.37 7.07 -13.22
N ASP A 136 -0.18 7.97 -14.03
CA ASP A 136 -0.10 7.92 -15.51
C ASP A 136 1.29 8.15 -16.10
N LYS A 137 2.24 8.71 -15.33
CA LYS A 137 3.64 8.87 -15.75
C LYS A 137 4.42 7.55 -15.75
N PHE A 138 3.92 6.52 -15.06
CA PHE A 138 4.50 5.18 -15.11
C PHE A 138 3.89 4.35 -16.26
N GLN A 139 4.74 3.69 -17.03
CA GLN A 139 4.36 2.75 -18.08
C GLN A 139 3.72 1.48 -17.50
N ARG A 140 4.23 1.00 -16.36
CA ARG A 140 3.71 -0.18 -15.65
C ARG A 140 3.68 0.06 -14.15
N ARG A 141 2.68 -0.52 -13.48
CA ARG A 141 2.43 -0.37 -12.04
C ARG A 141 2.05 -1.71 -11.44
N TRP A 142 2.78 -2.18 -10.44
CA TRP A 142 2.52 -3.45 -9.76
C TRP A 142 2.38 -3.23 -8.26
N LEU A 143 1.30 -3.73 -7.69
CA LEU A 143 1.06 -3.71 -6.25
C LEU A 143 1.19 -5.13 -5.73
N LEU A 144 2.08 -5.34 -4.77
CA LEU A 144 2.35 -6.62 -4.15
C LEU A 144 1.87 -6.58 -2.70
N SER A 145 0.94 -7.47 -2.35
CA SER A 145 0.45 -7.63 -0.99
C SER A 145 0.13 -9.09 -0.72
N ALA A 146 0.34 -9.54 0.52
CA ALA A 146 -0.14 -10.84 0.96
C ALA A 146 -1.65 -10.79 1.26
N THR A 147 -2.17 -9.64 1.66
CA THR A 147 -3.59 -9.44 1.99
C THR A 147 -4.00 -8.06 1.49
N PRO A 148 -4.70 -7.95 0.34
CA PRO A 148 -5.04 -6.66 -0.22
C PRO A 148 -6.14 -5.92 0.55
N ALA A 149 -6.97 -6.61 1.35
CA ALA A 149 -8.10 -6.02 2.09
C ALA A 149 -8.30 -6.57 3.52
N PRO A 150 -7.29 -6.57 4.42
CA PRO A 150 -7.41 -7.16 5.76
C PRO A 150 -8.38 -6.38 6.69
N GLU A 151 -8.61 -5.10 6.43
CA GLU A 151 -9.49 -4.22 7.23
C GLU A 151 -10.69 -3.70 6.42
N GLY A 152 -11.10 -4.45 5.38
CA GLY A 152 -12.21 -4.09 4.49
C GLY A 152 -11.78 -3.38 3.19
N TYR A 153 -12.78 -3.14 2.32
CA TYR A 153 -12.55 -2.73 0.94
C TYR A 153 -12.31 -1.22 0.73
N GLN A 154 -12.50 -0.37 1.74
CA GLN A 154 -12.17 1.06 1.61
C GLN A 154 -10.67 1.27 1.30
N GLY A 155 -9.82 0.47 1.94
CA GLY A 155 -8.39 0.45 1.64
C GLY A 155 -8.06 -0.08 0.23
N LEU A 156 -8.97 -0.83 -0.36
CA LEU A 156 -8.82 -1.35 -1.72
C LEU A 156 -9.02 -0.26 -2.77
N TRP A 157 -9.96 0.66 -2.53
CA TRP A 157 -10.13 1.85 -3.38
C TRP A 157 -8.84 2.67 -3.46
N ALA A 158 -8.19 2.92 -2.32
CA ALA A 158 -6.95 3.70 -2.28
C ALA A 158 -5.80 3.03 -3.05
N GLN A 159 -5.69 1.70 -2.93
CA GLN A 159 -4.72 0.91 -3.69
C GLN A 159 -5.01 0.93 -5.19
N GLU A 160 -6.28 0.82 -5.59
CA GLU A 160 -6.70 0.92 -7.01
C GLU A 160 -6.42 2.30 -7.59
N ALA A 161 -6.66 3.37 -6.83
CA ALA A 161 -6.33 4.74 -7.21
C ALA A 161 -4.82 4.94 -7.44
N CYS A 162 -3.95 4.21 -6.73
CA CYS A 162 -2.50 4.21 -6.94
C CYS A 162 -2.07 3.37 -8.16
N MET A 163 -2.97 2.56 -8.73
CA MET A 163 -2.69 1.69 -9.87
C MET A 163 -3.22 2.27 -11.18
N SER A 164 -4.25 3.12 -11.15
CA SER A 164 -4.93 3.57 -12.36
C SER A 164 -5.62 4.91 -12.16
N VAL A 165 -5.50 5.79 -13.15
CA VAL A 165 -6.32 7.01 -13.24
C VAL A 165 -7.77 6.65 -13.57
N ARG A 166 -7.98 5.64 -14.43
CA ARG A 166 -9.32 5.07 -14.67
C ARG A 166 -9.71 4.21 -13.48
N ARG A 167 -10.48 4.77 -12.56
CA ARG A 167 -10.83 4.13 -11.28
C ARG A 167 -12.06 3.23 -11.45
N ARG A 168 -11.86 1.92 -11.28
CA ARG A 168 -12.92 0.89 -11.44
C ARG A 168 -13.94 0.91 -10.31
N LEU A 169 -13.49 1.35 -9.14
CA LEU A 169 -14.23 1.38 -7.89
C LEU A 169 -14.86 2.75 -7.61
N GLY A 170 -14.88 3.64 -8.60
CA GLY A 170 -15.46 4.98 -8.50
C GLY A 170 -14.40 6.08 -8.49
N GLU A 171 -14.78 7.25 -9.01
CA GLU A 171 -13.87 8.39 -9.21
C GLU A 171 -13.31 8.95 -7.91
N ASN A 172 -14.00 8.80 -6.78
CA ASN A 172 -13.54 9.24 -5.47
C ASN A 172 -14.07 8.30 -4.38
N ILE A 173 -13.54 8.43 -3.16
CA ILE A 173 -13.94 7.59 -2.03
C ILE A 173 -15.44 7.73 -1.69
N THR A 174 -16.05 8.89 -1.95
CA THR A 174 -17.50 9.10 -1.76
C THR A 174 -18.29 8.25 -2.74
N SER A 175 -17.97 8.30 -4.03
CA SER A 175 -18.58 7.45 -5.06
C SER A 175 -18.38 5.95 -4.79
N PHE A 176 -17.24 5.55 -4.22
CA PHE A 176 -17.04 4.17 -3.79
C PHE A 176 -18.00 3.79 -2.66
N ARG A 177 -18.14 4.66 -1.65
CA ARG A 177 -19.04 4.45 -0.52
C ARG A 177 -20.49 4.38 -0.96
N ASP A 178 -20.94 5.33 -1.77
CA ASP A 178 -22.32 5.41 -2.25
C ASP A 178 -22.72 4.17 -3.07
N GLN A 179 -21.76 3.57 -3.80
CA GLN A 179 -22.03 2.40 -4.65
C GLN A 179 -21.93 1.06 -3.92
N PHE A 180 -21.00 0.93 -2.97
CA PHE A 180 -20.61 -0.38 -2.44
C PHE A 180 -20.67 -0.50 -0.93
N CYS A 181 -20.84 0.60 -0.19
CA CYS A 181 -20.77 0.59 1.26
C CYS A 181 -22.09 1.01 1.92
N MET A 182 -22.26 0.60 3.16
CA MET A 182 -23.26 1.09 4.10
C MET A 182 -22.55 1.62 5.35
N ARG A 183 -23.27 2.36 6.19
CA ARG A 183 -22.74 2.74 7.51
C ARG A 183 -22.59 1.50 8.38
N ASP A 184 -21.52 1.45 9.16
CA ASP A 184 -21.32 0.40 10.16
C ASP A 184 -22.32 0.55 11.31
N ARG A 185 -22.31 -0.40 12.25
CA ARG A 185 -23.20 -0.36 13.43
C ARG A 185 -22.97 0.86 14.32
N SER A 186 -21.77 1.44 14.31
CA SER A 186 -21.46 2.65 15.09
C SER A 186 -22.02 3.92 14.44
N GLY A 187 -22.36 3.89 13.14
CA GLY A 187 -22.75 5.04 12.34
C GLY A 187 -21.58 5.91 11.88
N PHE A 188 -20.38 5.74 12.46
CA PHE A 188 -19.19 6.53 12.15
C PHE A 188 -18.31 5.90 11.08
N GLY A 189 -18.38 4.57 10.92
CA GLY A 189 -17.62 3.80 9.95
C GLY A 189 -18.40 3.51 8.65
N TRP A 190 -17.73 2.81 7.74
CA TRP A 190 -18.36 2.25 6.54
C TRP A 190 -17.92 0.81 6.33
N GLU A 191 -18.88 -0.04 6.03
CA GLU A 191 -18.69 -1.46 5.73
C GLU A 191 -19.18 -1.74 4.30
N VAL A 192 -18.56 -2.70 3.62
CA VAL A 192 -19.07 -3.12 2.31
C VAL A 192 -20.37 -3.88 2.51
N ILE A 193 -21.33 -3.56 1.67
CA ILE A 193 -22.58 -4.31 1.56
C ILE A 193 -22.21 -5.73 1.07
N PRO A 194 -22.49 -6.81 1.82
CA PRO A 194 -22.04 -8.16 1.49
C PRO A 194 -22.35 -8.58 0.04
N GLU A 195 -23.52 -8.22 -0.47
CA GLU A 195 -23.97 -8.52 -1.84
C GLU A 195 -23.16 -7.78 -2.92
N ARG A 196 -22.46 -6.71 -2.54
CA ARG A 196 -21.62 -5.91 -3.44
C ARG A 196 -20.17 -6.38 -3.50
N GLU A 197 -19.76 -7.27 -2.60
CA GLU A 197 -18.39 -7.80 -2.57
C GLU A 197 -18.02 -8.48 -3.88
N GLU A 198 -18.89 -9.33 -4.41
CA GLU A 198 -18.65 -10.03 -5.67
C GLU A 198 -18.59 -9.07 -6.86
N THR A 199 -19.34 -7.96 -6.80
CA THR A 199 -19.26 -6.90 -7.81
C THR A 199 -17.89 -6.23 -7.81
N ILE A 200 -17.31 -5.97 -6.63
CA ILE A 200 -15.96 -5.43 -6.48
C ILE A 200 -14.93 -6.42 -7.03
N ARG A 201 -15.01 -7.70 -6.63
CA ARG A 201 -14.12 -8.77 -7.14
C ARG A 201 -14.19 -8.86 -8.65
N HIS A 202 -15.40 -8.87 -9.22
CA HIS A 202 -15.62 -8.90 -10.66
C HIS A 202 -15.00 -7.68 -11.38
N LYS A 203 -15.13 -6.47 -10.82
CA LYS A 203 -14.53 -5.24 -11.37
C LYS A 203 -13.00 -5.23 -11.34
N LEU A 204 -12.38 -5.99 -10.45
CA LEU A 204 -10.92 -6.04 -10.28
C LEU A 204 -10.27 -7.29 -10.90
N ARG A 205 -11.05 -8.27 -11.36
CA ARG A 205 -10.56 -9.59 -11.80
C ARG A 205 -9.47 -9.55 -12.86
N HIS A 206 -9.43 -8.50 -13.69
CA HIS A 206 -8.45 -8.34 -14.78
C HIS A 206 -7.16 -7.65 -14.34
N VAL A 207 -7.10 -7.10 -13.12
CA VAL A 207 -5.93 -6.40 -12.57
C VAL A 207 -5.43 -6.99 -11.26
N MET A 208 -6.17 -7.93 -10.68
CA MET A 208 -5.84 -8.58 -9.43
C MET A 208 -5.73 -10.08 -9.66
N TYR A 209 -4.58 -10.63 -9.27
CA TYR A 209 -4.37 -12.06 -9.18
C TYR A 209 -4.30 -12.46 -7.70
N LEU A 210 -5.24 -13.30 -7.29
CA LEU A 210 -5.26 -13.95 -5.99
C LEU A 210 -5.03 -15.44 -6.26
N PRO A 211 -3.89 -16.02 -5.86
CA PRO A 211 -3.68 -17.45 -6.00
C PRO A 211 -4.75 -18.18 -5.18
N LYS A 212 -5.46 -19.12 -5.79
CA LYS A 212 -6.41 -19.99 -5.07
C LYS A 212 -5.72 -21.20 -4.46
N GLU A 213 -4.55 -21.53 -5.01
CA GLU A 213 -3.72 -22.68 -4.66
C GLU A 213 -3.08 -22.55 -3.26
N ILE A 214 -3.35 -21.45 -2.53
CA ILE A 214 -2.91 -21.25 -1.14
C ILE A 214 -3.66 -22.14 -0.17
N ASP A 215 -4.97 -22.30 -0.39
CA ASP A 215 -5.82 -23.09 0.48
C ASP A 215 -5.53 -24.60 0.31
N ASP A 216 -4.96 -25.00 -0.83
CA ASP A 216 -4.67 -26.38 -1.21
C ASP A 216 -3.19 -26.79 -1.03
N LEU A 217 -2.36 -26.00 -0.34
CA LEU A 217 -0.93 -26.32 -0.12
C LEU A 217 -0.66 -27.59 0.69
N GLY A 218 -1.70 -28.29 1.17
CA GLY A 218 -1.55 -29.47 2.04
C GLY A 218 -0.87 -29.14 3.38
N LEU A 219 -0.89 -27.87 3.78
CA LEU A 219 -0.33 -27.45 5.06
C LEU A 219 -1.14 -28.07 6.21
N PRO A 220 -0.49 -28.45 7.32
CA PRO A 220 -1.23 -28.88 8.51
C PRO A 220 -2.16 -27.75 8.97
N PRO A 221 -3.32 -28.08 9.58
CA PRO A 221 -4.23 -27.06 10.09
C PRO A 221 -3.50 -26.13 11.07
N PRO A 222 -3.76 -24.81 11.02
CA PRO A 222 -3.09 -23.85 11.89
C PRO A 222 -3.36 -24.21 13.36
N THR A 223 -2.30 -24.31 14.15
CA THR A 223 -2.43 -24.56 15.59
C THR A 223 -2.62 -23.23 16.31
N HIS A 224 -3.85 -22.97 16.76
CA HIS A 224 -4.15 -21.79 17.58
C HIS A 224 -3.99 -22.12 19.05
N SER A 225 -2.94 -21.61 19.70
CA SER A 225 -2.81 -21.69 21.15
C SER A 225 -3.33 -20.39 21.78
N LYS A 226 -4.50 -20.47 22.43
CA LYS A 226 -5.00 -19.38 23.27
C LYS A 226 -4.38 -19.53 24.66
N VAL A 227 -3.34 -18.75 24.94
CA VAL A 227 -2.75 -18.67 26.27
C VAL A 227 -3.49 -17.61 27.08
N MET A 228 -4.36 -18.06 27.99
CA MET A 228 -5.01 -17.16 28.93
C MET A 228 -4.00 -16.79 30.03
N ALA A 229 -3.57 -15.53 30.07
CA ALA A 229 -2.76 -15.03 31.17
C ALA A 229 -3.68 -14.64 32.33
N PRO A 230 -3.52 -15.23 33.54
CA PRO A 230 -4.27 -14.78 34.70
C PRO A 230 -3.84 -13.35 35.04
N TRP A 231 -4.81 -12.55 35.44
CA TRP A 231 -4.54 -11.19 35.93
C TRP A 231 -3.78 -11.26 37.25
N THR A 232 -2.72 -10.47 37.38
CA THR A 232 -2.09 -10.21 38.67
C THR A 232 -3.02 -9.37 39.55
N ASP A 233 -2.90 -9.47 40.87
CA ASP A 233 -3.74 -8.71 41.81
C ASP A 233 -3.62 -7.19 41.58
N LYS A 234 -2.41 -6.73 41.24
CA LYS A 234 -2.14 -5.34 40.88
C LYS A 234 -2.91 -4.92 39.63
N ALA A 235 -2.91 -5.73 38.57
CA ALA A 235 -3.63 -5.41 37.34
C ALA A 235 -5.14 -5.38 37.56
N ARG A 236 -5.67 -6.28 38.40
CA ARG A 236 -7.11 -6.27 38.75
C ARG A 236 -7.50 -5.02 39.52
N ALA A 237 -6.69 -4.61 40.50
CA ALA A 237 -6.95 -3.41 41.29
C ALA A 237 -6.94 -2.15 40.41
N GLN A 238 -5.94 -2.02 39.53
CA GLN A 238 -5.85 -0.89 38.60
C GLN A 238 -7.01 -0.82 37.61
N TYR A 239 -7.49 -1.97 37.13
CA TYR A 239 -8.65 -1.99 36.24
C TYR A 239 -9.93 -1.60 36.96
N LYS A 240 -10.11 -2.06 38.20
CA LYS A 240 -11.27 -1.71 39.00
C LYS A 240 -11.31 -0.23 39.34
N GLU A 241 -10.17 0.37 39.70
CA GLU A 241 -10.05 1.82 39.91
C GLU A 241 -10.45 2.60 38.64
N MET A 242 -9.99 2.16 37.47
CA MET A 242 -10.34 2.77 36.19
C MET A 242 -11.82 2.61 35.82
N GLU A 243 -12.43 1.47 36.17
CA GLU A 243 -13.87 1.19 36.00
C GLU A 243 -14.70 2.12 36.88
N ASP A 244 -14.36 2.22 38.17
CA ASP A 244 -15.02 3.10 39.13
C ASP A 244 -14.92 4.60 38.70
N GLU A 245 -13.74 5.04 38.22
CA GLU A 245 -13.55 6.41 37.69
C GLU A 245 -14.41 6.69 36.43
N LEU A 246 -14.55 5.70 35.54
CA LEU A 246 -15.36 5.84 34.32
C LEU A 246 -16.87 5.87 34.61
N GLU A 247 -17.34 5.10 35.59
CA GLU A 247 -18.73 5.13 36.03
C GLU A 247 -19.09 6.50 36.65
N LEU A 248 -18.23 7.04 37.52
CA LEU A 248 -18.37 8.37 38.11
C LEU A 248 -18.43 9.48 37.05
N ALA A 249 -17.65 9.37 35.98
CA ALA A 249 -17.66 10.35 34.89
C ALA A 249 -18.98 10.32 34.09
N LEU A 250 -19.60 9.15 33.91
CA LEU A 250 -20.87 8.98 33.19
C LEU A 250 -22.08 9.47 33.99
N GLU A 251 -22.08 9.32 35.31
CA GLU A 251 -23.15 9.84 36.18
C GLU A 251 -23.10 11.38 36.33
N SER A 252 -21.95 11.99 36.06
CA SER A 252 -21.73 13.44 36.15
C SER A 252 -21.96 14.21 34.84
N ALA A 253 -22.33 13.53 33.75
CA ALA A 253 -22.56 14.08 32.41
C ALA A 253 -24.06 14.06 32.02
#